data_AF-A0A3S1JVA4-F1
#
_entry.id   AF-A0A3S1JVA4-F1
#
_cell.length_a   1.000
_cell.length_b   1.000
_cell.length_c   1.000
_cell.angle_alpha   90.00
_cell.angle_beta   90.00
_cell.angle_gamma   90.00
#
_symmetry.space_group_name_H-M   'P 1'
#
loop_
_entity.id
_entity.type
_entity.pdbx_description
1 polymer ?
#
loop_
_entity_poly.entity_id
_entity_poly.type
_entity_poly.pdbx_seq_one_letter_code
_entity_poly.pdbx_strand_id
1 'polypeptide(L)'
;PALEARQPVSIELPIRNVDRSTGAMLSGEVAKRFKHKGLREDTISVKLTGTAGQSFGAFLARGVSFELVGAANDYVGKGLSGGRIVIRPPENTNIVAAESIIVGNTVLYGATEGEAYFSGVAGERFAVRNSGVAAVVEGVGDHGCEYMTGGIVVVIGQTGRNFAAGMSGGVAYVLDEEGDFAERCNMAMVELEPVPEEDDLMEKLLHHGGDLDHKGRVDVSGDMTSHDEERLYQLISNHVHYTGSVRGREILDN
;
A
#
# COMPACT_ATOMS: atom_id res chain seq x y z
N PRO A 1 -13.85 14.72 -19.71
CA PRO A 1 -14.83 14.59 -18.59
C PRO A 1 -14.21 14.82 -17.19
N ALA A 2 -13.29 13.96 -16.73
CA ALA A 2 -12.73 14.08 -15.37
C ALA A 2 -11.93 15.38 -15.14
N LEU A 3 -11.06 15.78 -16.08
CA LEU A 3 -10.22 16.98 -15.90
C LEU A 3 -10.97 18.31 -16.12
N GLU A 4 -12.10 18.28 -16.82
CA GLU A 4 -12.86 19.48 -17.18
C GLU A 4 -14.06 19.67 -16.25
N ALA A 5 -14.87 18.62 -16.11
CA ALA A 5 -16.12 18.63 -15.35
C ALA A 5 -16.03 17.92 -14.00
N ARG A 6 -14.86 17.36 -13.64
CA ARG A 6 -14.65 16.58 -12.39
C ARG A 6 -15.63 15.41 -12.24
N GLN A 7 -16.07 14.87 -13.38
CA GLN A 7 -16.94 13.70 -13.41
C GLN A 7 -16.10 12.43 -13.24
N PRO A 8 -16.54 11.48 -12.41
CA PRO A 8 -15.89 10.17 -12.30
C PRO A 8 -15.80 9.46 -13.65
N VAL A 9 -14.64 8.86 -13.93
CA VAL A 9 -14.41 8.03 -15.11
C VAL A 9 -13.73 6.72 -14.71
N SER A 10 -14.13 5.64 -15.38
CA SER A 10 -13.47 4.33 -15.28
C SER A 10 -12.83 3.97 -16.62
N ILE A 11 -11.62 3.43 -16.57
CA ILE A 11 -10.83 3.05 -17.74
C ILE A 11 -10.33 1.62 -17.54
N GLU A 12 -10.61 0.74 -18.49
CA GLU A 12 -10.11 -0.65 -18.48
C GLU A 12 -9.27 -0.93 -19.71
N LEU A 13 -8.01 -1.35 -19.53
CA LEU A 13 -7.06 -1.56 -20.62
C LEU A 13 -6.11 -2.74 -20.33
N PRO A 14 -5.57 -3.42 -21.36
CA PRO A 14 -4.44 -4.32 -21.17
C PRO A 14 -3.15 -3.53 -20.90
N ILE A 15 -2.17 -4.17 -20.24
CA ILE A 15 -0.82 -3.60 -20.05
C ILE A 15 0.27 -4.65 -20.29
N ARG A 16 1.42 -4.21 -20.81
CA ARG A 16 2.60 -5.03 -21.06
C ARG A 16 3.85 -4.40 -20.43
N ASN A 17 4.90 -5.20 -20.26
CA ASN A 17 6.13 -4.77 -19.58
C ASN A 17 6.86 -3.60 -20.29
N VAL A 18 6.57 -3.38 -21.57
CA VAL A 18 7.07 -2.24 -22.36
C VAL A 18 6.37 -0.93 -22.02
N ASP A 19 5.16 -1.00 -21.43
CA ASP A 19 4.37 0.14 -20.99
C ASP A 19 4.91 0.62 -19.64
N ARG A 20 5.82 1.59 -19.70
CA ARG A 20 6.55 2.12 -18.55
C ARG A 20 5.95 3.44 -18.10
N SER A 21 6.07 3.73 -16.80
CA SER A 21 5.61 4.99 -16.20
C SER A 21 4.12 5.27 -16.42
N THR A 22 3.32 4.21 -16.60
CA THR A 22 1.87 4.31 -16.77
C THR A 22 1.27 5.10 -15.59
N GLY A 23 0.48 6.13 -15.90
CA GLY A 23 -0.11 7.03 -14.91
C GLY A 23 0.68 8.31 -14.62
N ALA A 24 1.98 8.39 -14.93
CA ALA A 24 2.78 9.58 -14.63
C ALA A 24 2.32 10.81 -15.42
N MET A 25 2.06 10.66 -16.72
CA MET A 25 1.53 11.76 -17.55
C MET A 25 0.14 12.21 -17.10
N LEU A 26 -0.75 11.26 -16.77
CA LEU A 26 -2.08 11.53 -16.23
C LEU A 26 -1.99 12.35 -14.94
N SER A 27 -1.13 11.93 -14.03
CA SER A 27 -0.91 12.61 -12.74
C SER A 27 -0.32 14.00 -12.93
N GLY A 28 0.56 14.18 -13.93
CA GLY A 28 1.05 15.50 -14.34
C GLY A 28 -0.08 16.43 -14.80
N GLU A 29 -1.05 15.93 -15.56
CA GLU A 29 -2.21 16.71 -15.99
C GLU A 29 -3.18 17.07 -14.84
N VAL A 30 -3.36 16.15 -13.88
CA VAL A 30 -4.10 16.42 -12.63
C VAL A 30 -3.39 17.49 -11.80
N ALA A 31 -2.09 17.32 -11.54
CA ALA A 31 -1.30 18.24 -10.73
C ALA A 31 -1.20 19.64 -11.37
N LYS A 32 -1.08 19.74 -12.70
CA LYS A 32 -1.08 21.05 -13.39
C LYS A 32 -2.34 21.86 -13.09
N ARG A 33 -3.52 21.21 -13.14
CA ARG A 33 -4.84 21.84 -13.00
C ARG A 33 -5.26 22.05 -11.54
N PHE A 34 -5.03 21.04 -10.70
CA PHE A 34 -5.59 20.98 -9.35
C PHE A 34 -4.54 21.06 -8.24
N LYS A 35 -3.25 21.13 -8.61
CA LYS A 35 -2.11 21.11 -7.68
C LYS A 35 -2.19 19.88 -6.75
N HIS A 36 -1.58 19.96 -5.57
CA HIS A 36 -1.58 18.86 -4.59
C HIS A 36 -2.98 18.51 -4.06
N LYS A 37 -3.92 19.46 -4.10
CA LYS A 37 -5.31 19.21 -3.70
C LYS A 37 -5.97 18.12 -4.55
N GLY A 38 -5.53 17.97 -5.80
CA GLY A 38 -5.98 16.91 -6.70
C GLY A 38 -7.50 16.89 -6.92
N LEU A 39 -8.02 15.70 -7.21
CA LEU A 39 -9.43 15.43 -7.40
C LEU A 39 -10.04 14.76 -6.17
N ARG A 40 -11.36 14.62 -6.15
CA ARG A 40 -12.01 13.71 -5.21
C ARG A 40 -11.52 12.28 -5.48
N GLU A 41 -11.49 11.47 -4.44
CA GLU A 41 -11.13 10.06 -4.54
C GLU A 41 -11.93 9.36 -5.63
N ASP A 42 -11.29 8.44 -6.35
CA ASP A 42 -11.87 7.66 -7.46
C ASP A 42 -12.51 8.49 -8.59
N THR A 43 -12.15 9.78 -8.73
CA THR A 43 -12.58 10.55 -9.91
C THR A 43 -12.01 9.95 -11.18
N ILE A 44 -10.82 9.33 -11.12
CA ILE A 44 -10.23 8.60 -12.23
C ILE A 44 -9.82 7.21 -11.72
N SER A 45 -10.62 6.19 -12.05
CA SER A 45 -10.28 4.80 -11.77
C SER A 45 -9.74 4.13 -13.03
N VAL A 46 -8.60 3.46 -12.93
CA VAL A 46 -7.95 2.77 -14.04
C VAL A 46 -7.65 1.34 -13.64
N LYS A 47 -8.31 0.39 -14.29
CA LYS A 47 -8.08 -1.03 -14.13
C LYS A 47 -7.25 -1.56 -15.30
N LEU A 48 -6.19 -2.27 -15.00
CA LEU A 48 -5.24 -2.79 -15.96
C LEU A 48 -5.09 -4.29 -15.78
N THR A 49 -4.87 -5.01 -16.87
CA THR A 49 -4.65 -6.46 -16.84
C THR A 49 -3.41 -6.83 -17.64
N GLY A 50 -2.48 -7.54 -17.00
CA GLY A 50 -1.22 -7.99 -17.61
C GLY A 50 -0.01 -7.72 -16.73
N THR A 51 1.15 -7.44 -17.34
CA THR A 51 2.40 -7.17 -16.62
C THR A 51 2.80 -5.72 -16.82
N ALA A 52 2.80 -4.90 -15.78
CA ALA A 52 3.20 -3.50 -15.90
C ALA A 52 4.72 -3.34 -16.00
N GLY A 53 5.17 -2.41 -16.84
CA GLY A 53 6.57 -2.02 -16.91
C GLY A 53 7.05 -1.26 -15.67
N GLN A 54 8.32 -0.86 -15.69
CA GLN A 54 8.93 -0.09 -14.61
C GLN A 54 8.17 1.22 -14.34
N SER A 55 8.19 1.67 -13.08
CA SER A 55 7.59 2.93 -12.63
C SER A 55 6.07 3.00 -12.80
N PHE A 56 5.37 1.87 -12.74
CA PHE A 56 3.91 1.82 -12.73
C PHE A 56 3.33 2.70 -11.61
N GLY A 57 2.41 3.62 -11.94
CA GLY A 57 1.82 4.52 -10.94
C GLY A 57 2.81 5.54 -10.34
N ALA A 58 3.92 5.84 -11.02
CA ALA A 58 4.85 6.86 -10.54
C ALA A 58 4.16 8.23 -10.42
N PHE A 59 4.38 8.89 -9.28
CA PHE A 59 3.82 10.19 -8.94
C PHE A 59 2.28 10.25 -8.95
N LEU A 60 1.60 9.11 -8.72
CA LEU A 60 0.15 9.03 -8.84
C LEU A 60 -0.53 10.07 -7.95
N ALA A 61 -1.29 10.97 -8.57
CA ALA A 61 -1.88 12.12 -7.91
C ALA A 61 -3.20 11.76 -7.19
N ARG A 62 -3.56 12.55 -6.17
CA ARG A 62 -4.83 12.41 -5.47
C ARG A 62 -6.04 12.42 -6.40
N GLY A 63 -6.91 11.43 -6.18
CA GLY A 63 -8.14 11.21 -6.95
C GLY A 63 -7.95 10.32 -8.18
N VAL A 64 -6.74 9.78 -8.37
CA VAL A 64 -6.44 8.73 -9.35
C VAL A 64 -6.18 7.41 -8.61
N SER A 65 -6.88 6.36 -9.03
CA SER A 65 -6.81 5.02 -8.45
C SER A 65 -6.46 4.01 -9.52
N PHE A 66 -5.40 3.24 -9.30
CA PHE A 66 -4.91 2.21 -10.21
C PHE A 66 -5.13 0.83 -9.61
N GLU A 67 -5.84 -0.05 -10.33
CA GLU A 67 -5.92 -1.48 -10.05
C GLU A 67 -5.18 -2.24 -11.15
N LEU A 68 -4.26 -3.13 -10.77
CA LEU A 68 -3.59 -4.05 -11.69
C LEU A 68 -3.90 -5.50 -11.30
N VAL A 69 -4.56 -6.19 -12.22
CA VAL A 69 -4.70 -7.65 -12.18
C VAL A 69 -3.53 -8.27 -12.94
N GLY A 70 -2.55 -8.79 -12.20
CA GLY A 70 -1.30 -9.31 -12.74
C GLY A 70 -0.10 -8.99 -11.85
N ALA A 71 1.00 -8.51 -12.45
CA ALA A 71 2.25 -8.22 -11.75
C ALA A 71 2.93 -6.97 -12.32
N ALA A 72 3.82 -6.34 -11.55
CA ALA A 72 4.55 -5.15 -11.98
C ALA A 72 6.06 -5.26 -11.74
N ASN A 73 6.84 -4.60 -12.59
CA ASN A 73 8.29 -4.51 -12.43
C ASN A 73 8.66 -3.47 -11.35
N ASP A 74 9.95 -3.09 -11.28
CA ASP A 74 10.49 -2.16 -10.28
C ASP A 74 9.82 -0.78 -10.26
N TYR A 75 9.98 -0.09 -9.12
CA TYR A 75 9.60 1.30 -8.91
C TYR A 75 8.09 1.58 -8.95
N VAL A 76 7.26 0.57 -8.68
CA VAL A 76 5.81 0.79 -8.51
C VAL A 76 5.58 1.89 -7.48
N GLY A 77 4.72 2.86 -7.82
CA GLY A 77 4.38 3.96 -6.93
C GLY A 77 5.57 4.85 -6.53
N LYS A 78 6.64 4.89 -7.33
CA LYS A 78 7.75 5.84 -7.13
C LYS A 78 7.20 7.26 -6.96
N GLY A 79 7.50 7.89 -5.83
CA GLY A 79 7.03 9.22 -5.49
C GLY A 79 5.51 9.35 -5.43
N LEU A 80 4.78 8.28 -5.06
CA LEU A 80 3.31 8.30 -4.89
C LEU A 80 2.87 9.54 -4.08
N SER A 81 1.89 10.28 -4.61
CA SER A 81 1.54 11.65 -4.22
C SER A 81 0.03 11.85 -4.06
N GLY A 82 -0.61 10.91 -3.37
CA GLY A 82 -2.00 10.97 -2.90
C GLY A 82 -2.96 10.05 -3.63
N GLY A 83 -2.52 9.34 -4.68
CA GLY A 83 -3.32 8.31 -5.36
C GLY A 83 -3.36 6.99 -4.60
N ARG A 84 -4.16 6.04 -5.12
CA ARG A 84 -4.22 4.65 -4.65
C ARG A 84 -3.67 3.70 -5.70
N ILE A 85 -2.87 2.71 -5.28
CA ILE A 85 -2.39 1.61 -6.12
C ILE A 85 -2.80 0.27 -5.52
N VAL A 86 -3.42 -0.59 -6.31
CA VAL A 86 -3.82 -1.95 -5.92
C VAL A 86 -3.23 -2.92 -6.93
N ILE A 87 -2.50 -3.94 -6.49
CA ILE A 87 -1.98 -4.99 -7.37
C ILE A 87 -2.30 -6.35 -6.76
N ARG A 88 -2.95 -7.20 -7.56
CA ARG A 88 -3.38 -8.54 -7.15
C ARG A 88 -3.20 -9.54 -8.30
N PRO A 89 -2.99 -10.83 -8.01
CA PRO A 89 -2.91 -11.83 -9.05
C PRO A 89 -4.28 -12.05 -9.74
N PRO A 90 -4.31 -12.64 -10.94
CA PRO A 90 -5.56 -13.11 -11.55
C PRO A 90 -6.23 -14.19 -10.69
N GLU A 91 -7.57 -14.18 -10.59
CA GLU A 91 -8.33 -15.10 -9.72
C GLU A 91 -8.12 -16.59 -10.04
N ASN A 92 -7.91 -16.94 -11.31
CA ASN A 92 -7.73 -18.32 -11.76
C ASN A 92 -6.24 -18.67 -11.92
N THR A 93 -5.45 -18.41 -10.89
CA THR A 93 -4.02 -18.75 -10.87
C THR A 93 -3.72 -19.83 -9.84
N ASN A 94 -2.73 -20.67 -10.12
CA ASN A 94 -2.18 -21.61 -9.14
C ASN A 94 -1.09 -20.98 -8.26
N ILE A 95 -0.88 -19.66 -8.40
CA ILE A 95 0.11 -18.90 -7.65
C ILE A 95 -0.40 -18.70 -6.22
N VAL A 96 0.40 -19.10 -5.24
CA VAL A 96 0.21 -18.70 -3.84
C VAL A 96 0.75 -17.28 -3.70
N ALA A 97 -0.15 -16.31 -3.56
CA ALA A 97 0.18 -14.88 -3.56
C ALA A 97 1.27 -14.53 -2.53
N ALA A 98 1.08 -14.96 -1.28
CA ALA A 98 1.99 -14.72 -0.16
C ALA A 98 3.40 -15.31 -0.34
N GLU A 99 3.62 -16.21 -1.29
CA GLU A 99 4.92 -16.83 -1.58
C GLU A 99 5.54 -16.34 -2.89
N SER A 100 4.87 -15.44 -3.61
CA SER A 100 5.21 -15.10 -4.99
C SER A 100 5.44 -13.61 -5.20
N ILE A 101 6.50 -13.27 -5.92
CA ILE A 101 6.82 -11.88 -6.26
C ILE A 101 5.74 -11.30 -7.18
N ILE A 102 5.04 -10.28 -6.70
CA ILE A 102 4.02 -9.55 -7.47
C ILE A 102 4.49 -8.18 -7.94
N VAL A 103 5.43 -7.57 -7.19
CA VAL A 103 6.08 -6.31 -7.54
C VAL A 103 7.59 -6.40 -7.38
N GLY A 104 8.33 -5.70 -8.25
CA GLY A 104 9.79 -5.69 -8.23
C GLY A 104 10.40 -4.88 -7.09
N ASN A 105 11.57 -4.30 -7.34
CA ASN A 105 12.37 -3.61 -6.34
C ASN A 105 12.01 -2.12 -6.19
N THR A 106 12.41 -1.53 -5.06
CA THR A 106 12.37 -0.07 -4.82
C THR A 106 10.96 0.52 -5.00
N VAL A 107 9.96 -0.25 -4.58
CA VAL A 107 8.54 0.11 -4.59
C VAL A 107 8.29 1.24 -3.58
N LEU A 108 7.43 2.19 -3.93
CA LEU A 108 7.11 3.39 -3.12
C LEU A 108 8.30 4.30 -2.81
N TYR A 109 9.33 4.27 -3.65
CA TYR A 109 10.52 5.09 -3.46
C TYR A 109 10.18 6.58 -3.28
N GLY A 110 10.50 7.13 -2.10
CA GLY A 110 10.30 8.56 -1.83
C GLY A 110 8.85 9.01 -1.87
N ALA A 111 7.90 8.09 -1.65
CA ALA A 111 6.48 8.41 -1.67
C ALA A 111 6.09 9.31 -0.48
N THR A 112 5.15 10.23 -0.70
CA THR A 112 4.85 11.30 0.26
C THR A 112 3.43 11.26 0.78
N GLU A 113 2.49 10.73 0.00
CA GLU A 113 1.10 10.60 0.39
C GLU A 113 0.41 9.55 -0.48
N GLY A 114 -0.63 8.88 0.03
CA GLY A 114 -1.45 7.94 -0.72
C GLY A 114 -1.50 6.60 -0.03
N GLU A 115 -2.02 5.61 -0.74
CA GLU A 115 -2.16 4.25 -0.23
C GLU A 115 -1.82 3.20 -1.29
N ALA A 116 -1.29 2.05 -0.84
CA ALA A 116 -0.93 0.97 -1.75
C ALA A 116 -1.17 -0.42 -1.15
N TYR A 117 -1.80 -1.31 -1.93
CA TYR A 117 -2.18 -2.65 -1.48
C TYR A 117 -1.66 -3.69 -2.47
N PHE A 118 -0.82 -4.62 -1.99
CA PHE A 118 -0.12 -5.59 -2.82
C PHE A 118 -0.41 -7.01 -2.33
N SER A 119 -1.25 -7.76 -3.05
CA SER A 119 -1.51 -9.17 -2.70
C SER A 119 -0.42 -10.06 -3.28
N GLY A 120 0.71 -10.05 -2.59
CA GLY A 120 1.88 -10.88 -2.85
C GLY A 120 3.16 -10.24 -2.34
N VAL A 121 4.30 -10.85 -2.69
CA VAL A 121 5.62 -10.45 -2.19
C VAL A 121 6.20 -9.31 -3.02
N ALA A 122 6.74 -8.30 -2.36
CA ALA A 122 7.55 -7.26 -2.99
C ALA A 122 9.04 -7.65 -2.99
N GLY A 123 9.77 -7.18 -4.00
CA GLY A 123 11.23 -7.33 -4.05
C GLY A 123 11.97 -6.53 -2.98
N GLU A 124 13.24 -6.27 -3.23
CA GLU A 124 14.13 -5.54 -2.31
C GLU A 124 13.76 -4.06 -2.20
N ARG A 125 14.13 -3.44 -1.08
CA ARG A 125 13.96 -1.99 -0.82
C ARG A 125 12.51 -1.52 -0.94
N PHE A 126 11.57 -2.35 -0.51
CA PHE A 126 10.18 -1.94 -0.41
C PHE A 126 10.04 -0.73 0.52
N ALA A 127 9.27 0.28 0.12
CA ALA A 127 9.03 1.51 0.86
C ALA A 127 10.29 2.31 1.25
N VAL A 128 11.37 2.17 0.46
CA VAL A 128 12.59 2.95 0.70
C VAL A 128 12.32 4.46 0.62
N ARG A 129 12.71 5.19 1.66
CA ARG A 129 12.42 6.63 1.81
C ARG A 129 10.94 6.99 1.77
N ASN A 130 10.04 6.08 2.16
CA ASN A 130 8.63 6.44 2.36
C ASN A 130 8.53 7.55 3.42
N SER A 131 7.70 8.56 3.14
CA SER A 131 7.52 9.75 3.98
C SER A 131 6.04 10.00 4.33
N GLY A 132 5.11 9.17 3.88
CA GLY A 132 3.69 9.40 4.19
C GLY A 132 2.66 8.50 3.48
N VAL A 133 3.08 7.44 2.79
CA VAL A 133 2.15 6.44 2.24
C VAL A 133 1.82 5.38 3.28
N ALA A 134 0.55 4.98 3.32
CA ALA A 134 0.09 3.76 3.98
C ALA A 134 0.13 2.59 3.00
N ALA A 135 0.80 1.48 3.33
CA ALA A 135 0.89 0.33 2.44
C ALA A 135 0.70 -1.00 3.15
N VAL A 136 0.05 -1.96 2.48
CA VAL A 136 -0.08 -3.35 2.92
C VAL A 136 0.51 -4.28 1.86
N VAL A 137 1.34 -5.23 2.28
CA VAL A 137 2.03 -6.19 1.40
C VAL A 137 2.15 -7.55 2.09
N GLU A 138 2.12 -8.64 1.31
CA GLU A 138 2.12 -10.02 1.84
C GLU A 138 3.53 -10.60 2.02
N GLY A 139 4.57 -9.78 1.86
CA GLY A 139 5.96 -10.14 2.09
C GLY A 139 6.91 -9.15 1.42
N VAL A 140 8.13 -9.03 1.91
CA VAL A 140 9.13 -8.10 1.35
C VAL A 140 10.52 -8.74 1.30
N GLY A 141 11.32 -8.37 0.32
CA GLY A 141 12.74 -8.73 0.25
C GLY A 141 13.62 -7.96 1.24
N ASP A 142 14.94 -8.02 1.01
CA ASP A 142 15.93 -7.33 1.85
C ASP A 142 15.72 -5.80 1.82
N HIS A 143 16.10 -5.12 2.91
CA HIS A 143 16.08 -3.67 3.06
C HIS A 143 14.68 -3.03 3.01
N GLY A 144 13.64 -3.75 3.45
CA GLY A 144 12.31 -3.17 3.64
C GLY A 144 12.35 -1.93 4.56
N CYS A 145 11.61 -0.89 4.21
CA CYS A 145 11.50 0.38 4.93
C CYS A 145 12.84 1.14 5.15
N GLU A 146 13.86 0.86 4.34
CA GLU A 146 15.16 1.55 4.42
C GLU A 146 14.96 3.08 4.28
N TYR A 147 15.55 3.86 5.18
CA TYR A 147 15.42 5.32 5.22
C TYR A 147 13.99 5.88 5.27
N MET A 148 13.00 5.09 5.71
CA MET A 148 11.63 5.57 5.91
C MET A 148 11.60 6.68 6.98
N THR A 149 10.86 7.75 6.72
CA THR A 149 10.76 8.94 7.58
C THR A 149 9.32 9.27 7.97
N GLY A 150 8.34 8.51 7.47
CA GLY A 150 6.92 8.72 7.71
C GLY A 150 6.06 7.74 6.91
N GLY A 151 4.76 7.70 7.23
CA GLY A 151 3.82 6.74 6.66
C GLY A 151 3.68 5.48 7.50
N ILE A 152 2.92 4.52 6.98
CA ILE A 152 2.61 3.26 7.66
C ILE A 152 2.87 2.11 6.68
N VAL A 153 3.58 1.08 7.10
CA VAL A 153 3.78 -0.14 6.29
C VAL A 153 3.31 -1.33 7.10
N VAL A 154 2.44 -2.17 6.54
CA VAL A 154 1.98 -3.42 7.13
C VAL A 154 2.49 -4.57 6.25
N VAL A 155 3.29 -5.45 6.82
CA VAL A 155 3.80 -6.66 6.16
C VAL A 155 3.13 -7.87 6.80
N ILE A 156 2.23 -8.53 6.08
CA ILE A 156 1.47 -9.70 6.56
C ILE A 156 2.09 -11.04 6.09
N GLY A 157 3.41 -11.08 6.01
CA GLY A 157 4.22 -12.25 5.63
C GLY A 157 5.71 -12.02 5.87
N GLN A 158 6.57 -12.86 5.27
CA GLN A 158 8.00 -12.85 5.56
C GLN A 158 8.72 -11.57 5.09
N THR A 159 9.74 -11.15 5.84
CA THR A 159 10.63 -10.03 5.50
C THR A 159 12.04 -10.52 5.13
N GLY A 160 12.75 -9.76 4.30
CA GLY A 160 14.18 -9.94 4.13
C GLY A 160 15.01 -9.34 5.27
N ARG A 161 16.33 -9.37 5.10
CA ARG A 161 17.31 -8.89 6.07
C ARG A 161 17.46 -7.36 6.03
N ASN A 162 18.04 -6.83 7.10
CA ASN A 162 18.36 -5.42 7.24
C ASN A 162 17.13 -4.51 7.07
N PHE A 163 15.97 -4.99 7.53
CA PHE A 163 14.72 -4.23 7.56
C PHE A 163 14.88 -2.99 8.45
N ALA A 164 14.21 -1.90 8.09
CA ALA A 164 14.23 -0.61 8.80
C ALA A 164 15.61 0.06 8.95
N ALA A 165 16.60 -0.33 8.16
CA ALA A 165 17.91 0.32 8.20
C ALA A 165 17.81 1.82 7.88
N GLY A 166 18.25 2.67 8.82
CA GLY A 166 18.17 4.13 8.69
C GLY A 166 16.74 4.69 8.73
N MET A 167 15.74 3.89 9.11
CA MET A 167 14.37 4.34 9.34
C MET A 167 14.35 5.28 10.55
N SER A 168 13.92 6.51 10.35
CA SER A 168 13.91 7.58 11.36
C SER A 168 12.53 8.13 11.68
N GLY A 169 11.48 7.62 11.01
CA GLY A 169 10.10 7.99 11.30
C GLY A 169 9.07 7.15 10.54
N GLY A 170 7.83 7.19 10.99
CA GLY A 170 6.75 6.32 10.54
C GLY A 170 6.65 5.04 11.37
N VAL A 171 5.68 4.19 11.04
CA VAL A 171 5.44 2.92 11.74
C VAL A 171 5.42 1.77 10.74
N ALA A 172 6.06 0.66 11.09
CA ALA A 172 6.00 -0.57 10.32
C ALA A 172 5.51 -1.71 11.20
N TYR A 173 4.40 -2.33 10.81
CA TYR A 173 3.88 -3.54 11.44
C TYR A 173 4.33 -4.74 10.63
N VAL A 174 4.88 -5.74 11.32
CA VAL A 174 5.34 -6.98 10.69
C VAL A 174 4.72 -8.14 11.42
N LEU A 175 4.04 -9.00 10.66
CA LEU A 175 3.54 -10.27 11.16
C LEU A 175 4.72 -11.25 11.31
N ASP A 176 5.11 -11.51 12.55
CA ASP A 176 6.21 -12.41 12.90
C ASP A 176 5.69 -13.72 13.51
N GLU A 177 5.28 -14.66 12.65
CA GLU A 177 4.78 -15.98 13.10
C GLU A 177 5.90 -16.90 13.60
N GLU A 178 7.14 -16.70 13.11
CA GLU A 178 8.28 -17.54 13.46
C GLU A 178 9.03 -17.02 14.70
N GLY A 179 8.78 -15.77 15.10
CA GLY A 179 9.42 -15.13 16.26
C GLY A 179 10.87 -14.74 16.02
N ASP A 180 11.30 -14.63 14.75
CA ASP A 180 12.68 -14.43 14.33
C ASP A 180 12.90 -13.08 13.63
N PHE A 181 11.88 -12.22 13.55
CA PHE A 181 11.98 -10.94 12.84
C PHE A 181 13.10 -10.04 13.39
N ALA A 182 13.35 -10.11 14.70
CA ALA A 182 14.43 -9.36 15.36
C ALA A 182 15.81 -9.66 14.76
N GLU A 183 16.06 -10.87 14.23
CA GLU A 183 17.33 -11.22 13.58
C GLU A 183 17.50 -10.55 12.21
N ARG A 184 16.38 -10.19 11.57
CA ARG A 184 16.32 -9.56 10.25
C ARG A 184 16.18 -8.04 10.33
N CYS A 185 15.86 -7.49 11.49
CA CYS A 185 15.63 -6.06 11.70
C CYS A 185 16.91 -5.31 12.11
N ASN A 186 17.12 -4.12 11.53
CA ASN A 186 18.21 -3.24 11.89
C ASN A 186 17.83 -2.33 13.07
N MET A 187 18.24 -2.71 14.27
CA MET A 187 17.90 -2.05 15.53
C MET A 187 18.68 -0.73 15.79
N ALA A 188 19.37 -0.16 14.81
CA ALA A 188 20.21 1.04 15.05
C ALA A 188 19.41 2.32 15.30
N MET A 189 18.19 2.42 14.77
CA MET A 189 17.33 3.62 14.85
C MET A 189 15.86 3.31 15.17
N VAL A 190 15.50 2.04 15.30
CA VAL A 190 14.13 1.60 15.57
C VAL A 190 14.07 0.74 16.82
N GLU A 191 12.91 0.73 17.45
CA GLU A 191 12.55 -0.15 18.56
C GLU A 191 11.47 -1.12 18.08
N LEU A 192 11.49 -2.34 18.59
CA LEU A 192 10.48 -3.35 18.32
C LEU A 192 9.60 -3.48 19.55
N GLU A 193 8.31 -3.26 19.36
CA GLU A 193 7.30 -3.39 20.41
C GLU A 193 6.19 -4.33 19.90
N PRO A 194 5.74 -5.30 20.72
CA PRO A 194 4.56 -6.07 20.39
C PRO A 194 3.35 -5.12 20.39
N VAL A 195 2.41 -5.34 19.47
CA VAL A 195 1.13 -4.64 19.50
C VAL A 195 0.35 -5.18 20.71
N PRO A 196 0.02 -4.34 21.71
CA PRO A 196 -0.74 -4.79 22.86
C PRO A 196 -2.14 -5.23 22.40
N GLU A 197 -2.65 -6.31 23.00
CA GLU A 197 -4.06 -6.71 22.86
C GLU A 197 -4.92 -5.62 23.55
N GLU A 198 -5.62 -4.78 22.78
CA GLU A 198 -6.61 -3.88 23.35
C GLU A 198 -7.94 -4.64 23.40
N ASP A 199 -8.23 -5.28 24.55
CA ASP A 199 -9.42 -6.12 24.83
C ASP A 199 -10.80 -5.50 24.48
N ASP A 200 -10.90 -4.25 24.01
CA ASP A 200 -12.14 -3.47 23.85
C ASP A 200 -12.48 -3.00 22.42
N LEU A 201 -11.73 -3.40 21.36
CA LEU A 201 -11.95 -2.85 20.00
C LEU A 201 -13.28 -3.33 19.37
N MET A 202 -13.67 -4.58 19.60
CA MET A 202 -14.86 -5.18 18.98
C MET A 202 -16.17 -4.53 19.45
N GLU A 203 -16.23 -4.06 20.70
CA GLU A 203 -17.41 -3.41 21.27
C GLU A 203 -17.60 -1.98 20.72
N LYS A 204 -16.50 -1.26 20.45
CA LYS A 204 -16.54 0.12 19.89
C LYS A 204 -16.93 0.14 18.41
N LEU A 205 -16.46 -0.81 17.61
CA LEU A 205 -16.74 -0.85 16.16
C LEU A 205 -18.18 -1.28 15.85
N LEU A 206 -18.76 -2.20 16.62
CA LEU A 206 -20.16 -2.63 16.46
C LEU A 206 -21.17 -1.49 16.70
N HIS A 207 -20.84 -0.52 17.55
CA HIS A 207 -21.68 0.66 17.78
C HIS A 207 -21.59 1.73 16.67
N HIS A 208 -20.55 1.70 15.83
CA HIS A 208 -20.36 2.62 14.70
C HIS A 208 -20.58 2.00 13.31
N GLY A 209 -20.85 0.69 13.22
CA GLY A 209 -21.03 -0.07 11.97
C GLY A 209 -22.22 0.32 11.07
N GLY A 210 -22.93 1.41 11.37
CA GLY A 210 -24.03 1.92 10.54
C GLY A 210 -23.65 3.00 9.53
N ASP A 211 -22.42 3.57 9.60
CA ASP A 211 -22.12 4.84 8.89
C ASP A 211 -20.76 4.86 8.16
N LEU A 212 -20.10 3.70 8.01
CA LEU A 212 -18.76 3.57 7.39
C LEU A 212 -18.78 3.44 5.86
N ASP A 213 -19.95 3.27 5.22
CA ASP A 213 -20.02 3.11 3.76
C ASP A 213 -19.69 4.38 2.97
N HIS A 214 -19.59 5.57 3.58
CA HIS A 214 -19.42 6.82 2.83
C HIS A 214 -18.63 7.97 3.49
N LYS A 215 -17.75 7.72 4.47
CA LYS A 215 -16.94 8.79 5.06
C LYS A 215 -15.45 8.51 4.90
N GLY A 216 -14.82 9.35 4.07
CA GLY A 216 -13.43 9.21 3.67
C GLY A 216 -12.45 9.18 4.83
N ARG A 217 -11.30 8.55 4.56
CA ARG A 217 -10.03 8.64 5.28
C ARG A 217 -10.21 8.98 6.76
N VAL A 218 -10.57 7.97 7.56
CA VAL A 218 -10.22 7.99 8.98
C VAL A 218 -8.73 8.30 9.04
N ASP A 219 -8.33 9.27 9.85
CA ASP A 219 -6.94 9.73 9.91
C ASP A 219 -6.06 8.67 10.56
N VAL A 220 -5.70 7.65 9.78
CA VAL A 220 -4.84 6.54 10.19
C VAL A 220 -3.45 7.05 10.62
N SER A 221 -3.08 8.25 10.18
CA SER A 221 -1.82 8.95 10.47
C SER A 221 -1.89 9.97 11.61
N GLY A 222 -3.08 10.22 12.18
CA GLY A 222 -3.32 11.35 13.08
C GLY A 222 -2.64 11.19 14.43
N ASP A 223 -2.70 10.00 15.01
CA ASP A 223 -1.98 9.64 16.24
C ASP A 223 -1.20 8.35 16.04
N MET A 224 0.09 8.47 15.73
CA MET A 224 0.99 7.33 15.50
C MET A 224 1.47 6.66 16.81
N THR A 225 0.98 7.11 17.96
CA THR A 225 1.40 6.62 19.29
C THR A 225 0.31 5.82 20.02
N SER A 226 -0.86 5.66 19.42
CA SER A 226 -1.98 4.91 19.97
C SER A 226 -2.86 4.32 18.86
N HIS A 227 -3.84 3.48 19.24
CA HIS A 227 -4.83 2.87 18.33
C HIS A 227 -4.22 1.98 17.23
N ASP A 228 -3.15 1.26 17.56
CA ASP A 228 -2.47 0.35 16.62
C ASP A 228 -3.40 -0.74 16.10
N GLU A 229 -4.26 -1.29 16.95
CA GLU A 229 -5.21 -2.34 16.59
C GLU A 229 -6.28 -1.85 15.59
N GLU A 230 -6.90 -0.69 15.85
CA GLU A 230 -7.88 -0.08 14.93
C GLU A 230 -7.24 0.23 13.58
N ARG A 231 -6.01 0.76 13.59
CA ARG A 231 -5.23 1.04 12.39
C ARG A 231 -4.95 -0.24 11.59
N LEU A 232 -4.47 -1.28 12.26
CA LEU A 232 -4.18 -2.57 11.63
C LEU A 232 -5.45 -3.19 11.04
N TYR A 233 -6.53 -3.25 11.81
CA TYR A 233 -7.82 -3.77 11.36
C TYR A 233 -8.31 -3.03 10.11
N GLN A 234 -8.26 -1.69 10.11
CA GLN A 234 -8.69 -0.90 8.96
C GLN A 234 -7.81 -1.13 7.72
N LEU A 235 -6.48 -1.17 7.89
CA LEU A 235 -5.54 -1.35 6.78
C LEU A 235 -5.65 -2.75 6.18
N ILE A 236 -5.77 -3.79 7.01
CA ILE A 236 -5.94 -5.17 6.55
C ILE A 236 -7.34 -5.35 5.93
N SER A 237 -8.39 -4.74 6.49
CA SER A 237 -9.73 -4.72 5.90
C SER A 237 -9.73 -4.07 4.51
N ASN A 238 -9.04 -2.93 4.35
CA ASN A 238 -8.87 -2.30 3.04
C ASN A 238 -8.09 -3.19 2.09
N HIS A 239 -7.02 -3.83 2.57
CA HIS A 239 -6.24 -4.78 1.77
C HIS A 239 -7.12 -5.92 1.26
N VAL A 240 -7.94 -6.54 2.11
CA VAL A 240 -8.92 -7.55 1.72
C VAL A 240 -9.94 -7.01 0.74
N HIS A 241 -10.52 -5.84 1.01
CA HIS A 241 -11.52 -5.21 0.15
C HIS A 241 -10.99 -4.97 -1.27
N TYR A 242 -9.78 -4.40 -1.39
CA TYR A 242 -9.21 -4.02 -2.69
C TYR A 242 -8.57 -5.19 -3.43
N THR A 243 -7.94 -6.13 -2.73
CA THR A 243 -7.16 -7.18 -3.37
C THR A 243 -7.84 -8.55 -3.39
N GLY A 244 -8.82 -8.77 -2.51
CA GLY A 244 -9.36 -10.10 -2.25
C GLY A 244 -8.39 -11.01 -1.50
N SER A 245 -7.36 -10.46 -0.83
CA SER A 245 -6.31 -11.21 -0.12
C SER A 245 -6.91 -12.32 0.75
N VAL A 246 -6.43 -13.55 0.54
CA VAL A 246 -6.79 -14.70 1.39
C VAL A 246 -6.09 -14.56 2.73
N ARG A 247 -4.80 -14.22 2.71
CA ARG A 247 -3.99 -14.01 3.92
C ARG A 247 -4.55 -12.91 4.82
N GLY A 248 -4.96 -11.78 4.24
CA GLY A 248 -5.60 -10.71 5.00
C GLY A 248 -6.93 -11.16 5.64
N ARG A 249 -7.71 -12.01 4.98
CA ARG A 249 -8.94 -12.56 5.56
C ARG A 249 -8.65 -13.50 6.73
N GLU A 250 -7.68 -14.39 6.58
CA GLU A 250 -7.25 -15.29 7.66
C GLU A 250 -6.84 -14.51 8.92
N ILE A 251 -6.18 -13.36 8.77
CA ILE A 251 -5.77 -12.50 9.89
C ILE A 251 -6.95 -11.76 10.51
N LEU A 252 -7.98 -11.38 9.73
CA LEU A 252 -9.16 -10.71 10.29
C LEU A 252 -10.13 -11.69 10.96
N ASP A 253 -10.11 -12.95 10.55
CA ASP A 253 -11.00 -14.00 11.04
C ASP A 253 -10.51 -14.67 12.34
N ASN A 254 -9.23 -14.49 12.71
CA ASN A 254 -8.58 -15.12 13.88
C ASN A 254 -7.86 -14.09 14.76
#